data_AF-A0AAW4XWI8-F1
#
_entry.id   AF-A0AAW4XWI8-F1
#
_cell.length_a   1.000
_cell.length_b   1.000
_cell.length_c   1.000
_cell.angle_alpha   90.00
_cell.angle_beta   90.00
_cell.angle_gamma   90.00
#
_symmetry.space_group_name_H-M   'P 1'
#
loop_
_entity.id
_entity.type
_entity.pdbx_description
1 polymer ?
#
loop_
_entity_poly.entity_id
_entity_poly.type
_entity_poly.pdbx_seq_one_letter_code
_entity_poly.pdbx_strand_id
1 'polypeptide(L)'
;MFKKLSAVLVATLVLAGCGSAPSQSRAEVDQGRCAGYGYQPGTDAFAKCMMTIDVAREKRDAQDHPSDARMKALSIERNGDTRFPICSAAGMDNNLDTFNNAWYGPNCRQR
;
A
#
# COMPACT_ATOMS: atom_id res chain seq x y z
N MET A 1 -56.83 -2.65 -23.65
CA MET A 1 -55.69 -3.55 -23.35
C MET A 1 -54.39 -2.74 -23.17
N PHE A 2 -54.34 -1.79 -22.22
CA PHE A 2 -53.21 -0.86 -22.03
C PHE A 2 -52.60 -0.97 -20.63
N LYS A 3 -52.43 -2.19 -20.10
CA LYS A 3 -52.01 -2.42 -18.71
C LYS A 3 -50.66 -3.12 -18.55
N LYS A 4 -49.93 -3.38 -19.64
CA LYS A 4 -48.64 -4.09 -19.61
C LYS A 4 -47.44 -3.29 -20.14
N LEU A 5 -47.65 -2.07 -20.63
CA LEU A 5 -46.57 -1.24 -21.18
C LEU A 5 -45.86 -0.36 -20.13
N SER A 6 -46.42 -0.19 -18.93
CA SER A 6 -45.76 0.61 -17.87
C SER A 6 -44.70 -0.16 -17.05
N ALA A 7 -44.67 -1.50 -17.12
CA ALA A 7 -43.80 -2.27 -16.23
C ALA A 7 -42.36 -2.46 -16.76
N VAL A 8 -42.12 -2.21 -18.06
CA VAL A 8 -40.80 -2.44 -18.66
C VAL A 8 -39.91 -1.19 -18.63
N LEU A 9 -40.50 0.01 -18.55
CA LEU A 9 -39.73 1.26 -18.60
C LEU A 9 -39.03 1.62 -17.28
N VAL A 10 -39.40 0.99 -16.15
CA VAL A 10 -38.83 1.29 -14.82
C VAL A 10 -37.62 0.39 -14.50
N ALA A 11 -37.43 -0.72 -15.21
CA ALA A 11 -36.42 -1.72 -14.89
C ALA A 11 -35.00 -1.40 -15.42
N THR A 12 -34.81 -0.35 -16.23
CA THR A 12 -33.51 -0.03 -16.84
C THR A 12 -32.77 1.15 -16.19
N LEU A 13 -33.35 1.83 -15.20
CA LEU A 13 -32.73 3.02 -14.57
C LEU A 13 -31.94 2.74 -13.28
N VAL A 14 -31.89 1.51 -12.77
CA VAL A 14 -31.20 1.19 -11.49
C VAL A 14 -29.75 0.72 -11.70
N LEU A 15 -29.21 0.81 -12.92
CA LEU A 15 -27.77 0.61 -13.19
C LEU A 15 -26.95 1.91 -13.12
N ALA A 16 -27.47 2.96 -12.47
CA ALA A 16 -26.63 4.09 -12.05
C ALA A 16 -25.70 3.57 -10.95
N GLY A 17 -24.46 3.26 -11.35
CA GLY A 17 -23.50 2.53 -10.55
C GLY A 17 -23.24 3.11 -9.17
N CYS A 18 -22.70 2.27 -8.28
CA CYS A 18 -21.83 2.71 -7.20
C CYS A 18 -20.63 3.44 -7.82
N GLY A 19 -20.86 4.68 -8.26
CA GLY A 19 -19.83 5.57 -8.74
C GLY A 19 -18.98 5.94 -7.56
N SER A 20 -17.78 5.40 -7.53
CA SER A 20 -16.63 5.91 -6.82
C SER A 20 -16.76 7.43 -6.70
N ALA A 21 -16.74 7.95 -5.46
CA ALA A 21 -16.57 9.38 -5.23
C ALA A 21 -15.45 9.89 -6.15
N PRO A 22 -15.50 11.14 -6.67
CA PRO A 22 -14.41 11.68 -7.47
C PRO A 22 -13.16 11.72 -6.58
N SER A 23 -12.40 10.63 -6.58
CA SER A 23 -11.10 10.55 -5.96
C SER A 23 -10.24 11.40 -6.87
N GLN A 24 -10.01 12.66 -6.47
CA GLN A 24 -8.92 13.44 -7.04
C GLN A 24 -7.73 12.50 -7.12
N SER A 25 -7.18 12.37 -8.32
CA SER A 25 -6.07 11.48 -8.52
C SER A 25 -4.92 11.97 -7.63
N ARG A 26 -4.16 11.03 -7.07
CA ARG A 26 -3.05 11.36 -6.17
C ARG A 26 -2.08 12.36 -6.81
N ALA A 27 -1.89 12.22 -8.13
CA ALA A 27 -1.13 13.15 -8.95
C ALA A 27 -1.71 14.58 -8.95
N GLU A 28 -3.03 14.77 -9.01
CA GLU A 28 -3.64 16.10 -8.94
C GLU A 28 -3.45 16.74 -7.56
N VAL A 29 -3.54 15.95 -6.48
CA VAL A 29 -3.26 16.44 -5.12
C VAL A 29 -1.81 16.90 -4.99
N ASP A 30 -0.88 16.11 -5.50
CA ASP A 30 0.56 16.40 -5.44
C ASP A 30 0.90 17.62 -6.32
N GLN A 31 0.31 17.72 -7.51
CA GLN A 31 0.42 18.89 -8.40
C GLN A 31 -0.13 20.15 -7.73
N GLY A 32 -1.31 20.08 -7.12
CA GLY A 32 -1.92 21.19 -6.39
C GLY A 32 -1.05 21.66 -5.21
N ARG A 33 -0.38 20.73 -4.52
CA ARG A 33 0.56 21.04 -3.44
C ARG A 33 1.81 21.76 -3.97
N CYS A 34 2.40 21.29 -5.06
CA CYS A 34 3.55 21.96 -5.67
C CYS A 34 3.20 23.33 -6.26
N ALA A 35 2.03 23.46 -6.89
CA ALA A 35 1.52 24.75 -7.36
C ALA A 35 1.24 25.72 -6.19
N GLY A 36 0.74 25.22 -5.07
CA GLY A 36 0.51 26.00 -3.85
C GLY A 36 1.79 26.56 -3.21
N TYR A 37 2.95 25.94 -3.45
CA TYR A 37 4.25 26.48 -3.08
C TYR A 37 4.78 27.55 -4.06
N GLY A 38 4.04 27.83 -5.14
CA GLY A 38 4.41 28.79 -6.18
C GLY A 38 5.25 28.22 -7.32
N TYR A 39 5.46 26.91 -7.36
CA TYR A 39 6.16 26.28 -8.48
C TYR A 39 5.25 26.20 -9.71
N GLN A 40 5.77 26.55 -10.87
CA GLN A 40 5.03 26.49 -12.13
C GLN A 40 5.24 25.14 -12.83
N PRO A 41 4.17 24.48 -13.31
CA PRO A 41 4.29 23.26 -14.10
C PRO A 41 5.23 23.44 -15.30
N GLY A 42 6.01 22.40 -15.61
CA GLY A 42 7.00 22.42 -16.69
C GLY A 42 8.35 23.06 -16.31
N THR A 43 8.53 23.48 -15.06
CA THR A 43 9.83 23.94 -14.54
C THR A 43 10.56 22.84 -13.77
N ASP A 44 11.89 22.95 -13.71
CA ASP A 44 12.72 22.04 -12.90
C ASP A 44 12.35 22.10 -11.40
N ALA A 45 11.96 23.28 -10.90
CA ALA A 45 11.54 23.44 -9.52
C ALA A 45 10.25 22.65 -9.22
N PHE A 46 9.30 22.66 -10.14
CA PHE A 46 8.08 21.85 -10.02
C PHE A 46 8.37 20.36 -10.10
N ALA A 47 9.22 19.93 -11.05
CA ALA A 47 9.64 18.54 -11.17
C ALA A 47 10.34 18.04 -9.88
N LYS A 48 11.21 18.87 -9.30
CA LYS A 48 11.88 18.56 -8.03
C LYS A 48 10.91 18.44 -6.86
N CYS A 49 9.90 19.31 -6.79
CA CYS A 49 8.84 19.22 -5.78
C CYS A 49 8.09 17.89 -5.88
N MET A 50 7.61 17.55 -7.09
CA MET A 50 6.91 16.29 -7.35
C MET A 50 7.77 15.08 -6.98
N MET A 51 9.03 15.05 -7.45
CA MET A 51 9.98 13.98 -7.13
C MET A 51 10.21 13.84 -5.62
N THR A 52 10.26 14.95 -4.88
CA THR A 52 10.43 14.92 -3.42
C THR A 52 9.23 14.26 -2.74
N ILE A 53 8.02 14.54 -3.21
CA ILE A 53 6.79 13.93 -2.70
C ILE A 53 6.79 12.42 -2.99
N ASP A 54 7.14 12.02 -4.21
CA ASP A 54 7.22 10.61 -4.61
C ASP A 54 8.24 9.84 -3.78
N VAL A 55 9.47 10.35 -3.64
CA VAL A 55 10.50 9.70 -2.81
C VAL A 55 10.07 9.60 -1.35
N ALA A 56 9.40 10.65 -0.82
CA ALA A 56 8.89 10.60 0.54
C ALA A 56 7.79 9.53 0.72
N ARG A 57 6.99 9.30 -0.32
CA ARG A 57 5.96 8.25 -0.37
C ARG A 57 6.58 6.87 -0.44
N GLU A 58 7.50 6.65 -1.38
CA GLU A 58 8.24 5.37 -1.51
C GLU A 58 8.92 4.98 -0.19
N LYS A 59 9.51 5.95 0.51
CA LYS A 59 10.11 5.72 1.84
C LYS A 59 9.09 5.29 2.88
N ARG A 60 7.87 5.81 2.87
CA ARG A 60 6.80 5.39 3.79
C ARG A 60 6.33 3.99 3.44
N ASP A 61 6.07 3.73 2.16
CA ASP A 61 5.60 2.43 1.70
C ASP A 61 6.62 1.33 2.00
N ALA A 62 7.92 1.61 1.84
CA ALA A 62 9.02 0.71 2.19
C ALA A 62 9.21 0.52 3.72
N GLN A 63 8.78 1.48 4.53
CA GLN A 63 8.76 1.31 5.99
C GLN A 63 7.61 0.40 6.41
N ASP A 64 6.43 0.62 5.85
CA ASP A 64 5.20 -0.12 6.15
C ASP A 64 5.27 -1.58 5.68
N HIS A 65 5.93 -1.84 4.54
CA HIS A 65 6.09 -3.17 3.97
C HIS A 65 7.57 -3.58 4.04
N PRO A 66 8.06 -4.07 5.20
CA PRO A 66 9.42 -4.58 5.29
C PRO A 66 9.64 -5.65 4.22
N SER A 67 10.73 -5.53 3.45
CA SER A 67 11.11 -6.60 2.53
C SER A 67 11.42 -7.89 3.30
N ASP A 68 11.16 -9.04 2.68
CA ASP A 68 11.51 -10.37 3.21
C ASP A 68 12.96 -10.44 3.66
N ALA A 69 13.88 -9.88 2.87
CA ALA A 69 15.30 -9.81 3.20
C ALA A 69 15.56 -9.04 4.51
N ARG A 70 14.85 -7.92 4.74
CA ARG A 70 14.94 -7.15 5.98
C ARG A 70 14.39 -7.94 7.17
N MET A 71 13.22 -8.57 7.02
CA MET A 71 12.62 -9.38 8.09
C MET A 71 13.51 -10.55 8.48
N LYS A 72 14.08 -11.24 7.49
CA LYS A 72 15.04 -12.32 7.69
C LYS A 72 16.24 -11.85 8.50
N ALA A 73 16.88 -10.76 8.09
CA ALA A 73 18.04 -10.20 8.79
C ALA A 73 17.73 -9.86 10.25
N LEU A 74 16.58 -9.20 10.51
CA LEU A 74 16.16 -8.85 11.87
C LEU A 74 15.91 -10.08 12.75
N SER A 75 15.33 -11.16 12.20
CA SER A 75 15.12 -12.40 12.97
C SER A 75 16.44 -13.11 13.33
N ILE A 76 17.46 -13.01 12.48
CA ILE A 76 18.81 -13.55 12.73
C ILE A 76 19.52 -12.73 13.80
N GLU A 77 19.42 -11.40 13.73
CA GLU A 77 20.03 -10.48 14.69
C GLU A 77 19.51 -10.73 16.12
N ARG A 78 18.26 -11.13 16.25
CA ARG A 78 17.61 -11.45 17.54
C ARG A 78 17.98 -12.83 18.09
N ASN A 79 18.80 -13.63 17.40
CA ASN A 79 19.18 -14.95 17.90
C ASN A 79 19.88 -14.83 19.26
N GLY A 80 19.46 -15.66 20.21
CA GLY A 80 19.92 -15.58 21.61
C GLY A 80 19.24 -14.50 22.47
N ASP A 81 18.45 -13.59 21.89
CA ASP A 81 17.61 -12.67 22.65
C ASP A 81 16.31 -13.37 23.07
N THR A 82 16.25 -13.78 24.33
CA THR A 82 15.12 -14.53 24.89
C THR A 82 13.82 -13.73 24.96
N ARG A 83 13.87 -12.40 24.76
CA ARG A 83 12.68 -11.54 24.69
C ARG A 83 11.85 -11.80 23.43
N PHE A 84 12.46 -12.30 22.36
CA PHE A 84 11.76 -12.64 21.12
C PHE A 84 11.52 -14.15 21.06
N PRO A 85 10.28 -14.64 20.84
CA PRO A 85 10.02 -16.07 20.70
C PRO A 85 10.70 -16.63 19.44
N ILE A 86 10.92 -17.95 19.39
CA ILE A 86 11.41 -18.62 18.17
C ILE A 86 10.32 -18.55 17.09
N CYS A 87 10.69 -18.13 15.89
CA CYS A 87 9.80 -18.11 14.74
C CYS A 87 9.31 -19.52 14.43
N SER A 88 8.02 -19.64 14.07
CA SER A 88 7.41 -20.91 13.70
C SER A 88 6.32 -20.72 12.67
N ALA A 89 5.83 -21.83 12.11
CA ALA A 89 4.70 -21.86 11.18
C ALA A 89 3.40 -21.25 11.75
N ALA A 90 3.30 -21.09 13.08
CA ALA A 90 2.13 -20.51 13.72
C ALA A 90 2.05 -18.97 13.61
N GLY A 91 3.16 -18.29 13.29
CA GLY A 91 3.14 -16.85 13.07
C GLY A 91 2.65 -16.53 11.66
N MET A 92 1.54 -15.81 11.55
CA MET A 92 0.92 -15.48 10.26
C MET A 92 1.79 -14.57 9.39
N ASP A 93 2.63 -13.75 10.03
CA ASP A 93 3.59 -12.85 9.36
C ASP A 93 4.98 -13.49 9.23
N ASN A 94 5.11 -14.79 9.46
CA ASN A 94 6.38 -15.50 9.35
C ASN A 94 6.52 -16.16 7.97
N ASN A 95 7.71 -16.06 7.41
CA ASN A 95 8.09 -16.73 6.17
C ASN A 95 9.10 -17.84 6.45
N LEU A 96 9.17 -18.83 5.56
CA LEU A 96 10.09 -19.95 5.66
C LEU A 96 11.32 -19.71 4.76
N ASP A 97 12.52 -19.77 5.34
CA ASP A 97 13.76 -19.80 4.58
C ASP A 97 14.00 -21.21 4.04
N THR A 98 13.76 -21.39 2.75
CA THR A 98 13.83 -22.71 2.09
C THR A 98 15.25 -23.28 2.00
N PHE A 99 16.28 -22.47 2.23
CA PHE A 99 17.66 -22.95 2.21
C PHE A 99 18.07 -23.67 3.50
N ASN A 100 17.60 -23.21 4.67
CA ASN A 100 17.98 -23.77 5.98
C ASN A 100 16.78 -24.27 6.80
N ASN A 101 15.58 -24.25 6.22
CA ASN A 101 14.30 -24.65 6.83
C ASN A 101 13.97 -23.93 8.14
N ALA A 102 14.41 -22.69 8.29
CA ALA A 102 14.10 -21.89 9.47
C ALA A 102 13.04 -20.84 9.16
N TRP A 103 12.15 -20.61 10.13
CA TRP A 103 11.17 -19.54 10.06
C TRP A 103 11.82 -18.20 10.43
N TYR A 104 11.36 -17.12 9.80
CA TYR A 104 11.75 -15.75 10.12
C TYR A 104 10.54 -14.82 10.03
N GLY A 105 10.54 -13.71 10.77
CA GLY A 105 9.41 -12.79 10.82
C GLY A 105 9.68 -11.51 11.60
N PRO A 106 8.70 -10.60 11.67
CA PRO A 106 8.89 -9.26 12.20
C PRO A 106 9.18 -9.22 13.70
N ASN A 107 8.61 -10.16 14.47
CA ASN A 107 8.58 -10.12 15.95
C ASN A 107 9.10 -11.41 16.61
N CYS A 108 9.98 -12.14 15.94
CA CYS A 108 10.54 -13.39 16.44
C CYS A 108 12.02 -13.51 16.06
N ARG A 109 12.72 -14.47 16.68
CA ARG A 109 14.10 -14.84 16.36
C ARG A 109 14.15 -16.17 15.62
N GLN A 110 15.18 -16.39 14.81
CA GLN A 110 15.31 -17.64 14.07
C GLN A 110 15.62 -18.83 14.99
N ARG A 111 16.43 -18.63 16.04
CA ARG A 111 16.84 -19.65 17.04
C ARG A 111 17.03 -19.03 18.43
#